data_AF-A0AAU8VH02-F1
#
_entry.id   AF-A0AAU8VH02-F1
#
_cell.length_a   1.000
_cell.length_b   1.000
_cell.length_c   1.000
_cell.angle_alpha   90.00
_cell.angle_beta   90.00
_cell.angle_gamma   90.00
#
_symmetry.space_group_name_H-M   'P 1'
#
loop_
_entity.id
_entity.type
_entity.pdbx_description
1 polymer ?
#
loop_
_entity_poly.entity_id
_entity_poly.type
_entity_poly.pdbx_seq_one_letter_code
_entity_poly.pdbx_strand_id
1 'polypeptide(L)'
;MTKENGDKWVAFPKVKGGKVIGLVTATLVQNGTYVKYNSFGDQDEWYKQNISIFQAALNQYLKKSKHINLNASINPIASGDIPGVSVQGRPKPKPNNPRPGWSPDQEPSQDGGGCESHQDCGAPDPGGGGSGTSDEVTPEEWAKEHIDDKEIKENECINEVYEKLINKPGVFNTLLDNFRGNSILNLKLRMKNVGTVAKTEIDNVKNGFVTISFNPEYAGASELGRAGTFIHEMFHAYMTWQLKQAGWDGEDTVESYKSIDEKNLPDLLKAYRENMYDAGISEHEFISSFYIPTIVAALKEYDPNLGTDGEYEAIAWNGLQGTKTFETMKKNDNNRWFTISSILEDNIKKKECGK
;
A
#
# COMPACT_ATOMS: atom_id res chain seq x y z
N MET A 1 17.43 2.31 19.59
CA MET A 1 17.95 2.50 20.96
C MET A 1 18.88 3.71 21.00
N THR A 2 18.72 4.60 21.98
CA THR A 2 19.55 5.80 22.13
C THR A 2 20.80 5.50 22.93
N LYS A 3 21.99 5.87 22.42
CA LYS A 3 23.21 6.01 23.24
C LYS A 3 23.43 7.47 23.62
N GLU A 4 24.24 7.70 24.65
CA GLU A 4 24.57 8.96 25.35
C GLU A 4 25.04 10.16 24.48
N ASN A 5 24.98 10.09 23.15
CA ASN A 5 25.31 11.18 22.23
C ASN A 5 24.13 11.64 21.35
N GLY A 6 22.91 11.15 21.57
CA GLY A 6 21.73 11.58 20.80
C GLY A 6 21.54 10.90 19.44
N ASP A 7 22.48 10.04 19.02
CA ASP A 7 22.34 9.25 17.79
C ASP A 7 21.24 8.18 17.95
N LYS A 8 20.19 8.30 17.12
CA LYS A 8 19.11 7.31 17.00
C LYS A 8 19.45 6.32 15.89
N TRP A 9 19.34 5.03 16.20
CA TRP A 9 19.47 3.96 15.22
C TRP A 9 18.46 2.84 15.48
N VAL A 10 18.07 2.20 14.38
CA VAL A 10 17.16 1.05 14.32
C VAL A 10 17.88 -0.07 13.58
N ALA A 11 17.62 -1.32 13.99
CA ALA A 11 18.18 -2.50 13.34
C ALA A 11 17.07 -3.39 12.80
N PHE A 12 17.24 -3.84 11.57
CA PHE A 12 16.30 -4.68 10.84
C PHE A 12 16.94 -6.03 10.51
N PRO A 13 16.22 -7.15 10.70
CA PRO A 13 16.71 -8.46 10.29
C PRO A 13 16.59 -8.65 8.78
N LYS A 14 17.65 -9.14 8.14
CA LYS A 14 17.61 -9.65 6.76
C LYS A 14 17.19 -11.11 6.79
N VAL A 15 16.08 -11.47 6.15
CA VAL A 15 15.47 -12.80 6.25
C VAL A 15 15.51 -13.53 4.90
N LYS A 16 15.89 -14.81 4.92
CA LYS A 16 15.79 -15.72 3.77
C LYS A 16 15.31 -17.09 4.23
N GLY A 17 14.23 -17.60 3.64
CA GLY A 17 13.67 -18.91 3.99
C GLY A 17 13.31 -19.07 5.47
N GLY A 18 12.78 -18.00 6.10
CA GLY A 18 12.41 -18.00 7.52
C GLY A 18 13.59 -17.92 8.50
N LYS A 19 14.82 -17.72 8.00
CA LYS A 19 16.02 -17.53 8.82
C LYS A 19 16.58 -16.12 8.67
N VAL A 20 17.02 -15.54 9.78
CA VAL A 20 17.76 -14.27 9.78
C VAL A 20 19.19 -14.55 9.33
N ILE A 21 19.58 -13.98 8.19
CA ILE A 21 20.89 -14.19 7.53
C ILE A 21 21.82 -12.98 7.66
N GLY A 22 21.34 -11.88 8.21
CA GLY A 22 22.10 -10.65 8.42
C GLY A 22 21.30 -9.65 9.25
N LEU A 23 21.96 -8.60 9.75
CA LEU A 23 21.31 -7.46 10.38
C LEU A 23 21.72 -6.18 9.64
N VAL A 24 20.77 -5.26 9.44
CA VAL A 24 21.02 -3.95 8.83
C VAL A 24 20.67 -2.88 9.84
N THR A 25 21.59 -1.96 10.13
CA THR A 25 21.30 -0.79 10.97
C THR A 25 21.05 0.44 10.09
N ALA A 26 19.95 1.14 10.32
CA ALA A 26 19.74 2.50 9.86
C ALA A 26 20.12 3.47 10.99
N THR A 27 21.08 4.35 10.74
CA THR A 27 21.57 5.33 11.73
C THR A 27 21.35 6.74 11.21
N LEU A 28 20.70 7.58 12.01
CA LEU A 28 20.61 9.01 11.76
C LEU A 28 21.96 9.67 12.05
N VAL A 29 22.53 10.32 11.06
CA VAL A 29 23.79 11.09 11.13
C VAL A 29 23.56 12.50 10.61
N GLN A 30 24.56 13.38 10.71
CA GLN A 30 24.46 14.79 10.29
C GLN A 30 23.27 15.52 10.93
N ASN A 31 23.21 15.54 12.27
CA ASN A 31 22.09 16.16 13.02
C ASN A 31 20.70 15.62 12.64
N GLY A 32 20.62 14.38 12.16
CA GLY A 32 19.37 13.73 11.81
C GLY A 32 18.87 14.04 10.41
N THR A 33 19.66 14.70 9.56
CA THR A 33 19.28 15.02 8.17
C THR A 33 19.78 13.99 7.14
N TYR A 34 20.42 12.92 7.62
CA TYR A 34 20.99 11.89 6.76
C TYR A 34 20.89 10.49 7.38
N VAL A 35 20.46 9.50 6.61
CA VAL A 35 20.40 8.10 7.06
C VAL A 35 21.55 7.30 6.47
N LYS A 36 22.33 6.66 7.33
CA LYS A 36 23.39 5.73 6.94
C LYS A 36 23.01 4.29 7.25
N TYR A 37 23.20 3.40 6.27
CA TYR A 37 22.99 1.97 6.40
C TYR A 37 24.31 1.24 6.65
N ASN A 38 24.31 0.27 7.57
CA ASN A 38 25.41 -0.67 7.74
C ASN A 38 24.86 -2.10 7.82
N SER A 39 25.50 -3.02 7.11
CA SER A 39 25.13 -4.44 7.08
C SER A 39 26.12 -5.27 7.89
N PHE A 40 25.60 -6.19 8.70
CA PHE A 40 26.36 -7.09 9.56
C PHE A 40 26.01 -8.55 9.24
N GLY A 41 27.03 -9.36 8.92
CA GLY A 41 26.91 -10.77 8.57
C GLY A 41 27.49 -11.71 9.62
N ASP A 42 27.53 -12.99 9.29
CA ASP A 42 27.99 -14.11 10.13
C ASP A 42 29.41 -13.96 10.72
N GLN A 43 30.27 -13.18 10.07
CA GLN A 43 31.62 -12.87 10.55
C GLN A 43 31.66 -11.76 11.62
N ASP A 44 30.57 -11.02 11.83
CA ASP A 44 30.54 -9.88 12.77
C ASP A 44 30.11 -10.31 14.18
N GLU A 45 30.87 -9.90 15.20
CA GLU A 45 30.59 -10.25 16.60
C GLU A 45 29.28 -9.64 17.11
N TRP A 46 28.89 -8.46 16.63
CA TRP A 46 27.61 -7.85 16.99
C TRP A 46 26.43 -8.62 16.36
N TYR A 47 26.58 -9.10 15.12
CA TYR A 47 25.62 -10.03 14.53
C TYR A 47 25.49 -11.30 15.37
N LYS A 48 26.60 -11.97 15.70
CA LYS A 48 26.60 -13.22 16.48
C LYS A 48 25.95 -13.07 17.85
N GLN A 49 26.11 -11.91 18.49
CA GLN A 49 25.53 -11.63 19.80
C GLN A 49 24.01 -11.41 19.75
N ASN A 50 23.48 -10.81 18.66
CA ASN A 50 22.09 -10.37 18.60
C ASN A 50 21.19 -11.28 17.74
N ILE A 51 21.79 -12.11 16.87
CA ILE A 51 21.05 -12.93 15.90
C ILE A 51 19.98 -13.82 16.52
N SER A 52 20.25 -14.40 17.69
CA SER A 52 19.31 -15.28 18.39
C SER A 52 18.03 -14.56 18.79
N ILE A 53 18.13 -13.28 19.17
CA ILE A 53 16.99 -12.45 19.61
C ILE A 53 16.13 -12.08 18.41
N PHE A 54 16.74 -11.68 17.28
CA PHE A 54 16.02 -11.40 16.04
C PHE A 54 15.37 -12.65 15.46
N GLN A 55 16.06 -13.80 15.51
CA GLN A 55 15.49 -15.07 15.07
C GLN A 55 14.33 -15.50 15.97
N ALA A 56 14.41 -15.28 17.28
CA ALA A 56 13.31 -15.58 18.20
C ALA A 56 12.08 -14.69 17.93
N ALA A 57 12.27 -13.39 17.68
CA ALA A 57 11.20 -12.47 17.32
C ALA A 57 10.56 -12.85 15.98
N LEU A 58 11.37 -13.19 14.96
CA LEU A 58 10.88 -13.71 13.69
C LEU A 58 10.10 -15.02 13.88
N ASN A 59 10.60 -15.95 14.69
CA ASN A 59 9.89 -17.21 14.98
C ASN A 59 8.56 -16.96 15.70
N GLN A 60 8.50 -16.00 16.62
CA GLN A 60 7.26 -15.62 17.30
C GLN A 60 6.26 -14.98 16.35
N TYR A 61 6.72 -14.10 15.46
CA TYR A 61 5.92 -13.54 14.38
C TYR A 61 5.38 -14.64 13.46
N LEU A 62 6.25 -15.54 12.99
CA LEU A 62 5.87 -16.68 12.16
C LEU A 62 4.95 -17.68 12.89
N LYS A 63 5.02 -17.76 14.22
CA LYS A 63 4.14 -18.60 15.05
C LYS A 63 2.77 -17.96 15.24
N LYS A 64 2.70 -16.64 15.45
CA LYS A 64 1.45 -15.88 15.46
C LYS A 64 0.78 -15.92 14.08
N SER A 65 1.55 -15.77 13.00
CA SER A 65 1.03 -15.96 11.65
C SER A 65 0.59 -17.40 11.40
N LYS A 66 1.25 -18.41 11.98
CA LYS A 66 0.75 -19.81 11.94
C LYS A 66 -0.61 -20.05 12.61
N HIS A 67 -1.01 -19.26 13.59
CA HIS A 67 -2.37 -19.29 14.13
C HIS A 67 -3.37 -18.49 13.27
N ILE A 68 -2.87 -17.70 12.32
CA ILE A 68 -3.61 -16.94 11.31
C ILE A 68 -3.50 -17.62 9.92
N ASN A 69 -2.81 -18.76 9.82
CA ASN A 69 -2.50 -19.38 8.53
C ASN A 69 -3.64 -20.27 8.02
N LEU A 70 -4.42 -19.71 7.11
CA LEU A 70 -4.72 -20.38 5.84
C LEU A 70 -4.22 -19.47 4.71
N ASN A 71 -3.23 -19.99 3.99
CA ASN A 71 -2.79 -19.62 2.65
C ASN A 71 -2.08 -18.28 2.38
N ALA A 72 -0.83 -18.48 1.95
CA ALA A 72 -0.17 -17.94 0.77
C ALA A 72 0.53 -16.57 0.82
N SER A 73 1.72 -16.62 0.19
CA SER A 73 2.49 -15.58 -0.51
C SER A 73 2.17 -14.11 -0.22
N ILE A 74 2.23 -13.71 1.05
CA ILE A 74 2.34 -12.30 1.41
C ILE A 74 3.82 -11.91 1.24
N ASN A 75 4.13 -11.03 0.27
CA ASN A 75 5.27 -10.13 0.44
C ASN A 75 4.90 -9.21 1.62
N PRO A 76 5.54 -9.33 2.78
CA PRO A 76 5.13 -8.57 3.95
C PRO A 76 5.41 -7.09 3.70
N ILE A 77 4.39 -6.35 3.30
CA ILE A 77 4.21 -4.98 3.75
C ILE A 77 4.15 -5.10 5.27
N ALA A 78 5.04 -4.42 5.97
CA ALA A 78 5.14 -4.44 7.42
C ALA A 78 3.89 -3.78 8.05
N SER A 79 2.76 -4.48 8.03
CA SER A 79 1.56 -4.15 8.78
C SER A 79 1.33 -5.26 9.80
N GLY A 80 1.89 -5.03 10.98
CA GLY A 80 1.85 -5.93 12.12
C GLY A 80 3.05 -5.64 12.99
N ASP A 81 2.80 -5.08 14.18
CA ASP A 81 3.85 -4.80 15.16
C ASP A 81 4.65 -6.06 15.47
N ILE A 82 5.80 -6.20 14.83
CA ILE A 82 6.84 -7.13 15.25
C ILE A 82 7.32 -6.59 16.61
N PRO A 83 7.28 -7.39 17.70
CA PRO A 83 7.78 -6.93 18.98
C PRO A 83 9.21 -6.43 18.83
N GLY A 84 9.43 -5.14 19.10
CA GLY A 84 10.74 -4.52 19.02
C GLY A 84 11.72 -5.26 19.93
N VAL A 85 12.85 -5.67 19.38
CA VAL A 85 13.89 -6.35 20.14
C VAL A 85 14.85 -5.35 20.75
N SER A 86 15.14 -5.52 22.04
CA SER A 86 16.16 -4.74 22.73
C SER A 86 17.54 -5.37 22.51
N VAL A 87 18.45 -4.63 21.87
CA VAL A 87 19.81 -5.08 21.53
C VAL A 87 20.84 -4.41 22.45
N GLN A 88 21.70 -5.17 23.13
CA GLN A 88 22.77 -4.54 23.92
C GLN A 88 23.82 -3.93 22.96
N GLY A 89 23.99 -2.61 23.04
CA GLY A 89 24.49 -1.85 21.88
C GLY A 89 26.01 -1.85 21.63
N ARG A 90 26.39 -1.76 20.35
CA ARG A 90 27.47 -0.98 19.66
C ARG A 90 27.29 -1.25 18.13
N PRO A 91 27.85 -0.53 17.13
CA PRO A 91 29.04 0.36 17.16
C PRO A 91 28.92 1.69 16.37
N LYS A 92 29.86 2.60 16.63
CA LYS A 92 30.15 3.77 15.78
C LYS A 92 30.56 3.31 14.37
N PRO A 93 30.31 4.10 13.32
CA PRO A 93 30.68 3.76 11.95
C PRO A 93 32.18 3.48 11.83
N LYS A 94 32.56 2.36 11.18
CA LYS A 94 33.95 2.12 10.79
C LYS A 94 34.28 2.94 9.53
N PRO A 95 35.46 3.58 9.45
CA PRO A 95 35.94 4.20 8.22
C PRO A 95 36.38 3.11 7.23
N ASN A 96 35.83 3.16 6.02
CA ASN A 96 36.25 2.51 4.77
C ASN A 96 37.05 1.20 4.87
N ASN A 97 36.45 0.10 4.39
CA ASN A 97 37.24 -1.00 3.84
C ASN A 97 36.53 -1.65 2.63
N PRO A 98 37.14 -1.67 1.43
CA PRO A 98 36.48 -2.20 0.23
C PRO A 98 36.82 -3.67 -0.08
N ARG A 99 35.82 -4.38 -0.67
CA ARG A 99 35.83 -5.63 -1.51
C ARG A 99 35.60 -7.01 -0.83
N PRO A 100 35.16 -8.07 -1.57
CA PRO A 100 34.49 -8.15 -2.89
C PRO A 100 33.23 -9.07 -3.00
N GLY A 101 32.25 -8.65 -3.82
CA GLY A 101 31.56 -9.51 -4.82
C GLY A 101 30.33 -10.35 -4.42
N TRP A 102 29.12 -9.82 -4.64
CA TRP A 102 28.10 -10.31 -5.61
C TRP A 102 26.67 -9.84 -5.26
N SER A 103 25.82 -9.68 -6.28
CA SER A 103 24.45 -9.11 -6.29
C SER A 103 23.47 -10.14 -6.88
N PRO A 104 22.18 -10.17 -6.51
CA PRO A 104 21.24 -9.32 -7.25
C PRO A 104 20.16 -8.69 -6.36
N ASP A 105 19.73 -7.50 -6.74
CA ASP A 105 18.60 -6.73 -6.19
C ASP A 105 18.94 -5.87 -4.96
N GLN A 106 19.89 -4.98 -5.23
CA GLN A 106 20.30 -3.71 -4.60
C GLN A 106 20.29 -3.59 -3.06
N GLU A 107 21.50 -3.48 -2.49
CA GLU A 107 21.69 -2.92 -1.14
C GLU A 107 21.26 -1.44 -1.11
N PRO A 108 20.72 -0.93 0.02
CA PRO A 108 20.77 0.51 0.23
C PRO A 108 22.23 0.96 0.15
N SER A 109 22.51 2.02 -0.60
CA SER A 109 23.88 2.50 -0.80
C SER A 109 24.62 2.59 0.54
N GLN A 110 25.86 2.09 0.61
CA GLN A 110 26.70 2.26 1.81
C GLN A 110 26.92 3.74 2.16
N ASP A 111 26.70 4.59 1.16
CA ASP A 111 26.80 6.03 1.28
C ASP A 111 25.57 6.65 1.94
N GLY A 112 24.43 5.98 2.06
CA GLY A 112 23.21 6.55 2.64
C GLY A 112 22.43 7.45 1.67
N GLY A 113 21.40 8.14 2.18
CA GLY A 113 20.53 9.03 1.39
C GLY A 113 19.90 10.14 2.23
N GLY A 114 19.37 11.16 1.55
CA GLY A 114 18.65 12.27 2.17
C GLY A 114 17.36 11.83 2.87
N CYS A 115 16.90 12.62 3.83
CA CYS A 115 15.78 12.29 4.72
C CYS A 115 14.40 12.13 4.08
N GLU A 116 14.21 12.57 2.84
CA GLU A 116 12.88 12.68 2.21
C GLU A 116 12.11 11.36 2.16
N SER A 117 12.80 10.23 2.24
CA SER A 117 12.22 8.88 2.20
C SER A 117 12.10 8.20 3.57
N HIS A 118 12.41 8.88 4.69
CA HIS A 118 12.56 8.25 6.00
C HIS A 118 11.84 9.02 7.13
N GLN A 119 10.89 8.36 7.81
CA GLN A 119 10.19 8.92 8.97
C GLN A 119 11.17 9.25 10.12
N ASP A 120 10.91 10.33 10.87
CA ASP A 120 11.74 10.89 11.96
C ASP A 120 13.13 11.43 11.55
N CYS A 121 13.34 11.67 10.26
CA CYS A 121 14.55 12.28 9.69
C CYS A 121 14.31 13.79 9.46
N GLY A 122 15.19 14.65 9.97
CA GLY A 122 15.03 16.11 9.94
C GLY A 122 15.25 16.70 8.55
N ALA A 123 14.39 17.64 8.14
CA ALA A 123 14.59 18.38 6.88
C ALA A 123 15.84 19.29 6.95
N PRO A 124 16.61 19.44 5.87
CA PRO A 124 17.63 20.48 5.79
C PRO A 124 16.98 21.87 5.87
N ASP A 125 17.57 22.81 6.63
CA ASP A 125 17.07 24.18 6.74
C ASP A 125 16.97 24.86 5.34
N PRO A 126 15.81 25.41 4.95
CA PRO A 126 15.67 26.10 3.69
C PRO A 126 16.26 27.51 3.80
N GLY A 127 17.47 27.68 3.28
CA GLY A 127 18.05 28.99 3.00
C GLY A 127 17.23 29.69 1.90
N GLY A 128 16.59 30.80 2.26
CA GLY A 128 15.60 31.48 1.44
C GLY A 128 16.08 32.12 0.14
N GLY A 129 15.09 32.39 -0.72
CA GLY A 129 15.21 33.23 -1.91
C GLY A 129 13.90 33.21 -2.69
N GLY A 130 13.05 34.22 -2.48
CA GLY A 130 11.83 34.39 -3.24
C GLY A 130 12.05 35.08 -4.58
N SER A 131 11.21 34.76 -5.56
CA SER A 131 10.63 35.68 -6.54
C SER A 131 9.60 34.92 -7.34
N GLY A 132 8.36 35.42 -7.39
CA GLY A 132 7.27 34.77 -8.10
C GLY A 132 7.37 34.94 -9.62
N THR A 133 6.83 33.96 -10.33
CA THR A 133 6.05 34.14 -11.55
C THR A 133 5.06 32.98 -11.65
N SER A 134 3.87 33.29 -12.14
CA SER A 134 2.81 32.36 -12.52
C SER A 134 3.31 31.43 -13.62
N ASP A 135 3.51 30.16 -13.31
CA ASP A 135 3.87 29.17 -14.32
C ASP A 135 2.77 28.11 -14.41
N GLU A 136 2.15 28.07 -15.60
CA GLU A 136 1.36 26.95 -16.08
C GLU A 136 2.15 25.66 -15.88
N VAL A 137 1.59 24.72 -15.12
CA VAL A 137 2.16 23.38 -14.96
C VAL A 137 2.15 22.71 -16.32
N THR A 138 3.33 22.59 -16.93
CA THR A 138 3.50 21.94 -18.23
C THR A 138 3.21 20.44 -18.13
N PRO A 139 2.79 19.78 -19.22
CA PRO A 139 2.57 18.35 -19.24
C PRO A 139 3.81 17.45 -18.95
N GLU A 140 4.96 17.99 -18.60
CA GLU A 140 6.22 17.25 -18.48
C GLU A 140 6.60 16.95 -17.02
N GLU A 141 5.96 17.60 -16.04
CA GLU A 141 6.20 17.34 -14.61
C GLU A 141 5.43 16.11 -14.10
N TRP A 142 4.22 15.84 -14.57
CA TRP A 142 3.41 14.67 -14.16
C TRP A 142 3.92 13.35 -14.76
N ALA A 143 4.62 13.41 -15.90
CA ALA A 143 5.31 12.27 -16.48
C ALA A 143 6.44 11.73 -15.58
N LYS A 144 6.87 12.48 -14.55
CA LYS A 144 7.84 12.02 -13.55
C LYS A 144 7.19 11.28 -12.36
N GLU A 145 5.90 11.49 -12.11
CA GLU A 145 5.20 10.92 -10.95
C GLU A 145 4.30 9.74 -11.30
N HIS A 146 4.07 9.45 -12.60
CA HIS A 146 3.26 8.33 -13.09
C HIS A 146 1.79 8.34 -12.58
N ILE A 147 1.34 9.46 -12.00
CA ILE A 147 -0.02 9.67 -11.50
C ILE A 147 -0.60 10.95 -12.13
N ASP A 148 -1.76 10.84 -12.78
CA ASP A 148 -2.54 11.96 -13.33
C ASP A 148 -3.83 12.11 -12.55
N ASP A 149 -3.90 13.11 -11.66
CA ASP A 149 -5.03 13.40 -10.77
C ASP A 149 -5.68 14.78 -11.03
N LYS A 150 -5.34 15.42 -12.14
CA LYS A 150 -5.76 16.80 -12.46
C LYS A 150 -7.27 16.98 -12.43
N GLU A 151 -7.99 16.03 -13.03
CA GLU A 151 -9.44 16.14 -13.20
C GLU A 151 -10.19 15.97 -11.88
N ILE A 152 -9.70 15.12 -10.97
CA ILE A 152 -10.35 14.97 -9.65
C ILE A 152 -10.05 16.16 -8.73
N LYS A 153 -8.92 16.86 -8.93
CA LYS A 153 -8.55 18.08 -8.19
C LYS A 153 -9.50 19.24 -8.46
N GLU A 154 -10.17 19.26 -9.61
CA GLU A 154 -11.20 20.26 -9.95
C GLU A 154 -12.53 20.05 -9.21
N ASN A 155 -12.76 18.86 -8.62
CA ASN A 155 -13.95 18.57 -7.82
C ASN A 155 -13.63 18.66 -6.32
N GLU A 156 -14.06 19.75 -5.67
CA GLU A 156 -13.74 20.04 -4.26
C GLU A 156 -14.00 18.85 -3.31
N CYS A 157 -15.17 18.22 -3.41
CA CYS A 157 -15.56 17.11 -2.55
C CYS A 157 -14.70 15.84 -2.71
N ILE A 158 -14.28 15.55 -3.94
CA ILE A 158 -13.42 14.40 -4.24
C ILE A 158 -11.97 14.74 -3.88
N ASN A 159 -11.53 15.95 -4.20
CA ASN A 159 -10.19 16.43 -3.91
C ASN A 159 -9.89 16.47 -2.41
N GLU A 160 -10.82 16.96 -1.59
CA GLU A 160 -10.68 17.01 -0.13
C GLU A 160 -10.30 15.64 0.45
N VAL A 161 -11.02 14.60 0.04
CA VAL A 161 -10.79 13.22 0.50
C VAL A 161 -9.47 12.68 -0.04
N TYR A 162 -9.18 12.92 -1.32
CA TYR A 162 -7.94 12.48 -1.96
C TYR A 162 -6.71 13.10 -1.28
N GLU A 163 -6.70 14.41 -1.05
CA GLU A 163 -5.62 15.12 -0.36
C GLU A 163 -5.40 14.57 1.05
N LYS A 164 -6.46 14.30 1.82
CA LYS A 164 -6.34 13.71 3.16
C LYS A 164 -5.78 12.28 3.11
N LEU A 165 -6.13 11.49 2.08
CA LEU A 165 -5.59 10.15 1.86
C LEU A 165 -4.11 10.15 1.49
N ILE A 166 -3.66 11.07 0.63
CA ILE A 166 -2.25 11.10 0.18
C ILE A 166 -1.31 11.76 1.19
N ASN A 167 -1.79 12.71 1.99
CA ASN A 167 -0.97 13.42 2.98
C ASN A 167 -0.79 12.65 4.29
N LYS A 168 -1.39 11.46 4.41
CA LYS A 168 -1.26 10.59 5.59
C LYS A 168 -0.60 9.26 5.21
N PRO A 169 0.44 8.82 5.92
CA PRO A 169 0.96 7.47 5.72
C PRO A 169 -0.10 6.45 6.15
N GLY A 170 -0.28 5.41 5.34
CA GLY A 170 -1.29 4.39 5.57
C GLY A 170 -1.42 3.45 4.39
N VAL A 171 -2.43 2.58 4.44
CA VAL A 171 -2.71 1.58 3.38
C VAL A 171 -2.86 2.25 2.02
N PHE A 172 -3.67 3.31 1.91
CA PHE A 172 -3.91 3.97 0.62
C PHE A 172 -2.61 4.50 -0.02
N ASN A 173 -1.79 5.21 0.76
CA ASN A 173 -0.52 5.75 0.28
C ASN A 173 0.45 4.62 -0.13
N THR A 174 0.47 3.51 0.63
CA THR A 174 1.28 2.33 0.29
C THR A 174 0.85 1.67 -1.02
N LEU A 175 -0.47 1.63 -1.31
CA LEU A 175 -0.96 1.14 -2.60
C LEU A 175 -0.59 2.12 -3.72
N LEU A 176 -0.75 3.42 -3.47
CA LEU A 176 -0.41 4.49 -4.42
C LEU A 176 1.08 4.49 -4.79
N ASP A 177 1.97 4.15 -3.86
CA ASP A 177 3.43 4.09 -4.09
C ASP A 177 3.82 3.12 -5.23
N ASN A 178 3.01 2.10 -5.52
CA ASN A 178 3.26 1.20 -6.66
C ASN A 178 3.18 1.92 -8.01
N PHE A 179 2.55 3.09 -8.04
CA PHE A 179 2.38 3.94 -9.22
C PHE A 179 3.31 5.14 -9.23
N ARG A 180 4.15 5.35 -8.21
CA ARG A 180 5.11 6.46 -8.15
C ARG A 180 6.47 6.03 -8.71
N GLY A 181 7.23 6.99 -9.26
CA GLY A 181 8.59 6.74 -9.73
C GLY A 181 8.63 5.75 -10.90
N ASN A 182 9.51 4.75 -10.91
CA ASN A 182 9.65 3.79 -12.02
C ASN A 182 8.53 2.74 -12.06
N SER A 183 7.27 3.17 -12.12
CA SER A 183 6.12 2.26 -12.22
C SER A 183 5.98 1.66 -13.62
N ILE A 184 5.53 0.40 -13.67
CA ILE A 184 5.18 -0.28 -14.93
C ILE A 184 3.83 0.17 -15.50
N LEU A 185 3.02 0.89 -14.71
CA LEU A 185 1.75 1.47 -15.10
C LEU A 185 1.62 2.89 -14.57
N ASN A 186 1.05 3.77 -15.37
CA ASN A 186 0.56 5.05 -14.93
C ASN A 186 -0.84 4.89 -14.32
N LEU A 187 -1.13 5.63 -13.27
CA LEU A 187 -2.46 5.75 -12.69
C LEU A 187 -3.11 7.05 -13.15
N LYS A 188 -4.34 6.99 -13.66
CA LYS A 188 -5.15 8.18 -13.96
C LYS A 188 -6.38 8.19 -13.07
N LEU A 189 -6.64 9.30 -12.40
CA LEU A 189 -7.84 9.55 -11.62
C LEU A 189 -8.68 10.59 -12.37
N ARG A 190 -9.96 10.29 -12.61
CA ARG A 190 -10.83 11.17 -13.39
C ARG A 190 -12.29 11.19 -12.93
N MET A 191 -13.05 12.15 -13.44
CA MET A 191 -14.47 12.33 -13.19
C MET A 191 -15.28 11.89 -14.42
N LYS A 192 -15.95 10.74 -14.35
CA LYS A 192 -16.73 10.21 -15.48
C LYS A 192 -17.95 9.47 -14.98
N ASN A 193 -19.10 9.71 -15.60
CA ASN A 193 -20.27 8.89 -15.35
C ASN A 193 -20.04 7.48 -15.92
N VAL A 194 -19.90 6.51 -15.01
CA VAL A 194 -19.64 5.10 -15.30
C VAL A 194 -20.81 4.18 -14.93
N GLY A 195 -21.97 4.75 -14.58
CA GLY A 195 -23.18 4.01 -14.19
C GLY A 195 -23.16 3.42 -12.78
N THR A 196 -22.00 3.43 -12.12
CA THR A 196 -21.77 3.04 -10.72
C THR A 196 -21.18 4.22 -9.94
N VAL A 197 -20.82 4.03 -8.66
CA VAL A 197 -20.20 5.06 -7.81
C VAL A 197 -18.81 5.44 -8.32
N ALA A 198 -18.01 4.42 -8.64
CA ALA A 198 -16.75 4.53 -9.34
C ALA A 198 -16.49 3.24 -10.12
N LYS A 199 -15.44 3.25 -10.94
CA LYS A 199 -14.96 2.08 -11.66
C LYS A 199 -13.48 2.22 -11.99
N THR A 200 -12.72 1.17 -11.71
CA THR A 200 -11.39 0.96 -12.26
C THR A 200 -11.50 0.38 -13.67
N GLU A 201 -11.00 1.12 -14.65
CA GLU A 201 -11.03 0.78 -16.06
C GLU A 201 -9.67 0.23 -16.51
N ILE A 202 -9.70 -0.96 -17.12
CA ILE A 202 -8.51 -1.69 -17.56
C ILE A 202 -8.26 -1.61 -19.09
N ASP A 203 -9.15 -0.98 -19.84
CA ASP A 203 -9.10 -0.92 -21.32
C ASP A 203 -7.80 -0.29 -21.86
N ASN A 204 -7.13 0.54 -21.06
CA ASN A 204 -5.89 1.23 -21.44
C ASN A 204 -4.62 0.63 -20.82
N VAL A 205 -4.72 -0.51 -20.14
CA VAL A 205 -3.58 -1.12 -19.45
C VAL A 205 -2.48 -1.51 -20.44
N LYS A 206 -2.85 -1.94 -21.66
CA LYS A 206 -1.90 -2.17 -22.77
C LYS A 206 -1.08 -0.95 -23.16
N ASN A 207 -1.66 0.24 -22.99
CA ASN A 207 -1.01 1.51 -23.26
C ASN A 207 -0.28 2.05 -22.02
N GLY A 208 -0.17 1.25 -20.96
CA GLY A 208 0.52 1.62 -19.74
C GLY A 208 -0.31 2.47 -18.79
N PHE A 209 -1.65 2.43 -18.86
CA PHE A 209 -2.53 3.19 -17.97
C PHE A 209 -3.59 2.32 -17.32
N VAL A 210 -3.74 2.43 -16.00
CA VAL A 210 -4.95 2.04 -15.29
C VAL A 210 -5.69 3.32 -14.87
N THR A 211 -7.00 3.36 -15.07
CA THR A 211 -7.80 4.57 -14.82
C THR A 211 -8.86 4.30 -13.78
N ILE A 212 -8.91 5.09 -12.71
CA ILE A 212 -10.03 5.12 -11.77
C ILE A 212 -10.95 6.28 -12.16
N SER A 213 -12.20 5.94 -12.50
CA SER A 213 -13.24 6.89 -12.86
C SER A 213 -14.23 7.04 -11.70
N PHE A 214 -14.31 8.22 -11.10
CA PHE A 214 -15.32 8.55 -10.09
C PHE A 214 -16.56 9.16 -10.75
N ASN A 215 -17.75 8.71 -10.36
CA ASN A 215 -18.99 9.25 -10.91
C ASN A 215 -19.34 10.59 -10.25
N PRO A 216 -19.44 11.69 -11.01
CA PRO A 216 -19.79 13.01 -10.46
C PRO A 216 -21.13 13.04 -9.70
N GLU A 217 -22.06 12.15 -10.08
CA GLU A 217 -23.37 12.05 -9.43
C GLU A 217 -23.31 11.52 -7.99
N TYR A 218 -22.15 11.04 -7.54
CA TYR A 218 -21.89 10.55 -6.19
C TYR A 218 -20.83 11.38 -5.45
N ALA A 219 -20.33 12.46 -6.05
CA ALA A 219 -19.28 13.30 -5.46
C ALA A 219 -19.72 13.97 -4.14
N GLY A 220 -21.02 14.11 -3.91
CA GLY A 220 -21.63 14.61 -2.67
C GLY A 220 -22.01 13.51 -1.66
N ALA A 221 -21.59 12.25 -1.87
CA ALA A 221 -21.68 11.21 -0.86
C ALA A 221 -20.96 11.61 0.44
N SER A 222 -21.24 10.90 1.53
CA SER A 222 -20.56 11.15 2.82
C SER A 222 -19.04 11.07 2.66
N GLU A 223 -18.29 11.79 3.52
CA GLU A 223 -16.83 11.72 3.53
C GLU A 223 -16.35 10.27 3.70
N LEU A 224 -16.99 9.50 4.58
CA LEU A 224 -16.68 8.08 4.80
C LEU A 224 -16.91 7.24 3.55
N GLY A 225 -18.04 7.43 2.87
CA GLY A 225 -18.37 6.74 1.62
C GLY A 225 -17.41 7.08 0.48
N ARG A 226 -16.99 8.35 0.36
CA ARG A 226 -15.98 8.78 -0.62
C ARG A 226 -14.61 8.17 -0.32
N ALA A 227 -14.17 8.19 0.94
CA ALA A 227 -12.91 7.56 1.35
C ALA A 227 -12.92 6.05 1.07
N GLY A 228 -14.03 5.38 1.39
CA GLY A 228 -14.24 3.96 1.06
C GLY A 228 -14.17 3.68 -0.42
N THR A 229 -14.75 4.56 -1.25
CA THR A 229 -14.69 4.43 -2.72
C THR A 229 -13.25 4.55 -3.23
N PHE A 230 -12.49 5.55 -2.77
CA PHE A 230 -11.07 5.68 -3.13
C PHE A 230 -10.26 4.43 -2.78
N ILE A 231 -10.41 3.94 -1.55
CA ILE A 231 -9.66 2.77 -1.07
C ILE A 231 -10.05 1.52 -1.87
N HIS A 232 -11.35 1.31 -2.12
CA HIS A 232 -11.85 0.18 -2.90
C HIS A 232 -11.27 0.16 -4.31
N GLU A 233 -11.38 1.27 -5.04
CA GLU A 233 -10.86 1.35 -6.41
C GLU A 233 -9.33 1.26 -6.46
N MET A 234 -8.63 1.75 -5.43
CA MET A 234 -7.18 1.61 -5.34
C MET A 234 -6.74 0.14 -5.20
N PHE A 235 -7.55 -0.72 -4.56
CA PHE A 235 -7.30 -2.17 -4.57
C PHE A 235 -7.44 -2.78 -5.96
N HIS A 236 -8.45 -2.38 -6.73
CA HIS A 236 -8.57 -2.80 -8.14
C HIS A 236 -7.36 -2.37 -8.97
N ALA A 237 -6.94 -1.10 -8.85
CA ALA A 237 -5.75 -0.62 -9.53
C ALA A 237 -4.49 -1.39 -9.10
N TYR A 238 -4.33 -1.65 -7.81
CA TYR A 238 -3.20 -2.43 -7.28
C TYR A 238 -3.18 -3.86 -7.82
N MET A 239 -4.32 -4.56 -7.87
CA MET A 239 -4.39 -5.91 -8.46
C MET A 239 -4.05 -5.88 -9.95
N THR A 240 -4.50 -4.87 -10.69
CA THR A 240 -4.11 -4.63 -12.08
C THR A 240 -2.59 -4.46 -12.22
N TRP A 241 -1.96 -3.68 -11.33
CA TRP A 241 -0.50 -3.54 -11.28
C TRP A 241 0.20 -4.88 -10.99
N GLN A 242 -0.31 -5.66 -10.03
CA GLN A 242 0.22 -6.98 -9.70
C GLN A 242 0.15 -7.94 -10.90
N LEU A 243 -0.99 -7.98 -11.59
CA LEU A 243 -1.19 -8.78 -12.80
C LEU A 243 -0.18 -8.41 -13.88
N LYS A 244 0.02 -7.10 -14.14
CA LYS A 244 1.04 -6.65 -15.10
C LYS A 244 2.45 -7.01 -14.68
N GLN A 245 2.81 -6.88 -13.40
CA GLN A 245 4.09 -7.34 -12.87
C GLN A 245 4.29 -8.85 -13.05
N ALA A 246 3.22 -9.63 -12.95
CA ALA A 246 3.25 -11.08 -13.10
C ALA A 246 3.30 -11.56 -14.58
N GLY A 247 3.26 -10.63 -15.54
CA GLY A 247 3.37 -10.93 -16.97
C GLY A 247 2.06 -10.86 -17.76
N TRP A 248 0.98 -10.34 -17.18
CA TRP A 248 -0.27 -10.11 -17.91
C TRP A 248 -0.04 -9.17 -19.10
N ASP A 249 -0.65 -9.47 -20.26
CA ASP A 249 -0.49 -8.66 -21.46
C ASP A 249 -1.39 -7.41 -21.48
N GLY A 250 -2.33 -7.26 -20.54
CA GLY A 250 -3.34 -6.18 -20.51
C GLY A 250 -4.64 -6.55 -21.24
N GLU A 251 -4.72 -7.80 -21.67
CA GLU A 251 -5.81 -8.63 -22.13
C GLU A 251 -7.02 -8.87 -21.23
N ASP A 252 -8.19 -8.22 -21.37
CA ASP A 252 -9.39 -8.67 -20.63
C ASP A 252 -10.05 -9.89 -21.30
N THR A 253 -9.29 -10.99 -21.37
CA THR A 253 -9.72 -12.25 -21.97
C THR A 253 -9.28 -13.44 -21.13
N VAL A 254 -10.02 -14.54 -21.22
CA VAL A 254 -9.73 -15.78 -20.51
C VAL A 254 -8.31 -16.29 -20.81
N GLU A 255 -7.93 -16.26 -22.09
CA GLU A 255 -6.62 -16.73 -22.57
C GLU A 255 -5.48 -15.89 -22.01
N SER A 256 -5.67 -14.57 -21.93
CA SER A 256 -4.68 -13.67 -21.38
C SER A 256 -4.43 -13.94 -19.90
N TYR A 257 -5.48 -14.02 -19.07
CA TYR A 257 -5.30 -14.32 -17.64
C TYR A 257 -4.70 -15.71 -17.40
N LYS A 258 -5.02 -16.70 -18.24
CA LYS A 258 -4.42 -18.05 -18.18
C LYS A 258 -2.94 -18.08 -18.55
N SER A 259 -2.44 -17.08 -19.27
CA SER A 259 -1.04 -17.02 -19.69
C SER A 259 -0.08 -16.66 -18.55
N ILE A 260 -0.60 -16.10 -17.46
CA ILE A 260 0.18 -15.70 -16.28
C ILE A 260 0.59 -16.96 -15.49
N ASP A 261 1.85 -17.05 -15.08
CA ASP A 261 2.29 -18.16 -14.20
C ASP A 261 1.59 -18.04 -12.84
N GLU A 262 0.75 -19.02 -12.50
CA GLU A 262 -0.01 -19.07 -11.25
C GLU A 262 0.88 -18.95 -10.00
N LYS A 263 2.16 -19.31 -10.08
CA LYS A 263 3.09 -19.16 -8.95
C LYS A 263 3.36 -17.71 -8.57
N ASN A 264 3.17 -16.76 -9.49
CA ASN A 264 3.41 -15.35 -9.24
C ASN A 264 2.28 -14.73 -8.39
N LEU A 265 1.04 -15.18 -8.59
CA LEU A 265 -0.15 -14.64 -7.93
C LEU A 265 -1.17 -15.76 -7.61
N PRO A 266 -0.81 -16.72 -6.73
CA PRO A 266 -1.56 -17.97 -6.59
C PRO A 266 -3.01 -17.76 -6.14
N ASP A 267 -3.27 -16.90 -5.16
CA ASP A 267 -4.64 -16.71 -4.65
C ASP A 267 -5.49 -15.84 -5.56
N LEU A 268 -4.92 -14.80 -6.16
CA LEU A 268 -5.63 -13.96 -7.12
C LEU A 268 -6.00 -14.78 -8.36
N LEU A 269 -5.04 -15.50 -8.95
CA LEU A 269 -5.32 -16.32 -10.14
C LEU A 269 -6.20 -17.54 -9.84
N LYS A 270 -6.19 -18.03 -8.60
CA LYS A 270 -7.21 -18.98 -8.13
C LYS A 270 -8.61 -18.35 -8.14
N ALA A 271 -8.77 -17.12 -7.64
CA ALA A 271 -10.06 -16.42 -7.69
C ALA A 271 -10.54 -16.22 -9.14
N TYR A 272 -9.63 -15.88 -10.07
CA TYR A 272 -9.91 -15.84 -11.50
C TYR A 272 -10.42 -17.18 -12.03
N ARG A 273 -9.69 -18.27 -11.78
CA ARG A 273 -10.10 -19.61 -12.23
C ARG A 273 -11.48 -20.02 -11.68
N GLU A 274 -11.74 -19.77 -10.40
CA GLU A 274 -13.00 -20.16 -9.73
C GLU A 274 -14.22 -19.34 -10.16
N ASN A 275 -13.98 -18.19 -10.81
CA ASN A 275 -14.99 -17.30 -11.34
C ASN A 275 -14.91 -17.16 -12.87
N MET A 276 -14.44 -18.22 -13.54
CA MET A 276 -14.41 -18.33 -15.01
C MET A 276 -13.64 -17.20 -15.71
N TYR A 277 -12.65 -16.62 -15.02
CA TYR A 277 -11.81 -15.52 -15.47
C TYR A 277 -12.56 -14.23 -15.78
N ASP A 278 -13.74 -14.02 -15.18
CA ASP A 278 -14.41 -12.73 -15.17
C ASP A 278 -13.68 -11.80 -14.19
N ALA A 279 -13.01 -10.77 -14.71
CA ALA A 279 -12.16 -9.90 -13.89
C ALA A 279 -12.92 -9.24 -12.73
N GLY A 280 -14.09 -8.65 -13.01
CA GLY A 280 -14.88 -7.96 -11.99
C GLY A 280 -15.35 -8.88 -10.88
N ILE A 281 -15.89 -10.07 -11.22
CA ILE A 281 -16.32 -11.04 -10.20
C ILE A 281 -15.11 -11.57 -9.42
N SER A 282 -14.00 -11.85 -10.10
CA SER A 282 -12.80 -12.45 -9.50
C SER A 282 -12.12 -11.50 -8.53
N GLU A 283 -11.94 -10.25 -8.92
CA GLU A 283 -11.35 -9.19 -8.10
C GLU A 283 -12.23 -8.87 -6.89
N HIS A 284 -13.56 -8.74 -7.07
CA HIS A 284 -14.47 -8.57 -5.94
C HIS A 284 -14.42 -9.76 -4.97
N GLU A 285 -14.39 -11.01 -5.46
CA GLU A 285 -14.26 -12.18 -4.60
C GLU A 285 -12.93 -12.19 -3.84
N PHE A 286 -11.85 -11.76 -4.49
CA PHE A 286 -10.54 -11.66 -3.86
C PHE A 286 -10.52 -10.58 -2.77
N ILE A 287 -11.02 -9.38 -3.05
CA ILE A 287 -11.11 -8.29 -2.06
C ILE A 287 -11.97 -8.70 -0.87
N SER A 288 -13.15 -9.27 -1.12
CA SER A 288 -14.05 -9.72 -0.05
C SER A 288 -13.42 -10.80 0.84
N SER A 289 -12.65 -11.72 0.25
CA SER A 289 -12.00 -12.82 0.97
C SER A 289 -10.81 -12.37 1.81
N PHE A 290 -10.03 -11.38 1.33
CA PHE A 290 -8.71 -11.08 1.90
C PHE A 290 -8.52 -9.66 2.42
N TYR A 291 -9.23 -8.67 1.88
CA TYR A 291 -8.93 -7.26 2.13
C TYR A 291 -9.97 -6.51 2.97
N ILE A 292 -11.12 -7.09 3.34
CA ILE A 292 -12.09 -6.41 4.20
C ILE A 292 -11.45 -5.85 5.49
N PRO A 293 -10.68 -6.62 6.29
CA PRO A 293 -10.03 -6.08 7.48
C PRO A 293 -9.03 -4.95 7.16
N THR A 294 -8.34 -5.05 6.02
CA THR A 294 -7.38 -4.06 5.55
C THR A 294 -8.06 -2.77 5.13
N ILE A 295 -9.22 -2.85 4.46
CA ILE A 295 -10.02 -1.68 4.08
C ILE A 295 -10.58 -1.00 5.35
N VAL A 296 -11.05 -1.77 6.34
CA VAL A 296 -11.48 -1.21 7.63
C VAL A 296 -10.34 -0.47 8.32
N ALA A 297 -9.14 -1.05 8.34
CA ALA A 297 -7.96 -0.41 8.90
C ALA A 297 -7.63 0.89 8.14
N ALA A 298 -7.64 0.86 6.81
CA ALA A 298 -7.39 2.03 5.95
C ALA A 298 -8.40 3.17 6.21
N LEU A 299 -9.67 2.85 6.43
CA LEU A 299 -10.68 3.86 6.76
C LEU A 299 -10.49 4.47 8.16
N LYS A 300 -10.08 3.67 9.14
CA LYS A 300 -9.73 4.15 10.49
C LYS A 300 -8.43 4.97 10.48
N GLU A 301 -7.48 4.59 9.63
CA GLU A 301 -6.28 5.37 9.37
C GLU A 301 -6.64 6.70 8.74
N TYR A 302 -7.56 6.74 7.78
CA TYR A 302 -8.04 8.00 7.19
C TYR A 302 -8.61 8.93 8.28
N ASP A 303 -9.58 8.44 9.05
CA ASP A 303 -10.12 9.17 10.20
C ASP A 303 -10.84 8.20 11.14
N PRO A 304 -10.37 8.00 12.39
CA PRO A 304 -10.97 7.06 13.33
C PRO A 304 -12.24 7.57 14.01
N ASN A 305 -12.61 8.84 13.84
CA ASN A 305 -13.81 9.44 14.44
C ASN A 305 -14.94 9.67 13.43
N LEU A 306 -14.74 9.28 12.18
CA LEU A 306 -15.69 9.49 11.09
C LEU A 306 -16.85 8.49 11.10
N GLY A 307 -16.69 7.35 11.78
CA GLY A 307 -17.74 6.34 11.94
C GLY A 307 -17.46 5.42 13.13
N THR A 308 -18.40 4.50 13.36
CA THR A 308 -18.27 3.38 14.30
C THR A 308 -17.58 2.18 13.63
N ASP A 309 -17.12 1.22 14.42
CA ASP A 309 -16.55 -0.04 13.90
C ASP A 309 -17.47 -0.74 12.89
N GLY A 310 -18.79 -0.74 13.16
CA GLY A 310 -19.79 -1.31 12.26
C GLY A 310 -19.95 -0.51 10.97
N GLU A 311 -19.82 0.82 11.02
CA GLU A 311 -19.88 1.66 9.82
C GLU A 311 -18.64 1.48 8.95
N TYR A 312 -17.43 1.45 9.53
CA TYR A 312 -16.22 1.17 8.77
C TYR A 312 -16.29 -0.19 8.08
N GLU A 313 -16.77 -1.21 8.79
CA GLU A 313 -16.95 -2.53 8.22
C GLU A 313 -17.99 -2.53 7.09
N ALA A 314 -19.15 -1.91 7.31
CA ALA A 314 -20.18 -1.84 6.28
C ALA A 314 -19.67 -1.14 5.01
N ILE A 315 -18.90 -0.07 5.15
CA ILE A 315 -18.30 0.67 4.03
C ILE A 315 -17.25 -0.17 3.31
N ALA A 316 -16.47 -0.98 4.04
CA ALA A 316 -15.53 -1.91 3.42
C ALA A 316 -16.21 -2.95 2.52
N TRP A 317 -17.49 -3.25 2.75
CA TRP A 317 -18.30 -4.15 1.92
C TRP A 317 -18.97 -3.48 0.71
N ASN A 318 -18.80 -2.18 0.51
CA ASN A 318 -19.37 -1.49 -0.64
C ASN A 318 -18.89 -2.11 -1.97
N GLY A 319 -19.82 -2.39 -2.88
CA GLY A 319 -19.54 -3.01 -4.18
C GLY A 319 -19.32 -4.53 -4.14
N LEU A 320 -19.21 -5.13 -2.95
CA LEU A 320 -18.83 -6.53 -2.76
C LEU A 320 -20.01 -7.43 -2.35
N GLN A 321 -21.23 -6.88 -2.30
CA GLN A 321 -22.40 -7.60 -1.80
C GLN A 321 -22.86 -8.77 -2.70
N GLY A 322 -22.38 -8.83 -3.95
CA GLY A 322 -22.65 -9.93 -4.87
C GLY A 322 -21.67 -11.11 -4.76
N THR A 323 -20.65 -11.02 -3.90
CA THR A 323 -19.60 -12.06 -3.78
C THR A 323 -20.10 -13.29 -3.03
N LYS A 324 -19.49 -14.45 -3.30
CA LYS A 324 -19.75 -15.70 -2.58
C LYS A 324 -19.37 -15.56 -1.11
N THR A 325 -18.29 -14.84 -0.81
CA THR A 325 -17.86 -14.55 0.55
C THR A 325 -18.92 -13.74 1.30
N PHE A 326 -19.45 -12.67 0.70
CA PHE A 326 -20.51 -11.88 1.32
C PHE A 326 -21.80 -12.71 1.53
N GLU A 327 -22.21 -13.49 0.53
CA GLU A 327 -23.40 -14.35 0.67
C GLU A 327 -23.23 -15.44 1.74
N THR A 328 -22.01 -15.93 1.95
CA THR A 328 -21.71 -16.88 3.04
C THR A 328 -21.81 -16.19 4.40
N MET A 329 -21.27 -14.98 4.53
CA MET A 329 -21.41 -14.17 5.75
C MET A 329 -22.88 -13.90 6.07
N LYS A 330 -23.67 -13.49 5.07
CA LYS A 330 -25.12 -13.24 5.20
C LYS A 330 -25.89 -14.46 5.69
N LYS A 331 -25.59 -15.66 5.19
CA LYS A 331 -26.23 -16.90 5.68
C LYS A 331 -25.93 -17.19 7.16
N ASN A 332 -24.75 -16.79 7.62
CA ASN A 332 -24.34 -16.98 9.01
C ASN A 332 -24.93 -15.92 9.95
N ASP A 333 -25.31 -14.75 9.42
CA ASP A 333 -25.94 -13.66 10.16
C ASP A 333 -26.86 -12.82 9.27
N ASN A 334 -28.15 -13.18 9.24
CA ASN A 334 -29.14 -12.52 8.39
C ASN A 334 -29.37 -11.04 8.76
N ASN A 335 -29.14 -10.63 10.00
CA ASN A 335 -29.32 -9.24 10.44
C ASN A 335 -28.18 -8.34 9.96
N ARG A 336 -27.01 -8.93 9.71
CA ARG A 336 -25.83 -8.23 9.21
C ARG A 336 -26.04 -7.62 7.83
N TRP A 337 -26.77 -8.30 6.95
CA TRP A 337 -27.14 -7.76 5.63
C TRP A 337 -27.89 -6.44 5.76
N PHE A 338 -29.01 -6.43 6.50
CA PHE A 338 -29.84 -5.24 6.65
C PHE A 338 -29.07 -4.06 7.25
N THR A 339 -28.19 -4.35 8.21
CA THR A 339 -27.32 -3.34 8.83
C THR A 339 -26.34 -2.75 7.81
N ILE A 340 -25.63 -3.60 7.06
CA ILE A 340 -24.69 -3.15 6.02
C ILE A 340 -25.42 -2.35 4.94
N SER A 341 -26.55 -2.86 4.42
CA SER A 341 -27.32 -2.17 3.38
C SER A 341 -27.79 -0.80 3.83
N SER A 342 -28.33 -0.68 5.04
CA SER A 342 -28.79 0.61 5.57
C SER A 342 -27.64 1.62 5.69
N ILE A 343 -26.48 1.19 6.20
CA ILE A 343 -25.32 2.07 6.35
C ILE A 343 -24.80 2.51 4.97
N LEU A 344 -24.74 1.60 4.00
CA LEU A 344 -24.30 1.90 2.65
C LEU A 344 -25.25 2.87 1.94
N GLU A 345 -26.56 2.66 2.05
CA GLU A 345 -27.57 3.59 1.55
C GLU A 345 -27.40 4.98 2.16
N ASP A 346 -27.03 5.06 3.43
CA ASP A 346 -26.83 6.34 4.12
C ASP A 346 -25.58 7.10 3.70
N ASN A 347 -24.50 6.37 3.43
CA ASN A 347 -23.19 6.94 3.16
C ASN A 347 -22.90 7.13 1.67
N ILE A 348 -23.53 6.34 0.79
CA ILE A 348 -23.23 6.25 -0.65
C ILE A 348 -24.46 6.65 -1.45
N LYS A 349 -24.85 7.93 -1.29
CA LYS A 349 -26.02 8.51 -1.94
C LYS A 349 -25.64 9.11 -3.29
N LYS A 350 -26.54 8.95 -4.26
CA LYS A 350 -26.48 9.69 -5.53
C LYS A 350 -26.77 11.17 -5.24
N LYS A 351 -25.71 11.91 -4.96
CA LYS A 351 -25.69 13.34 -4.65
C LYS A 351 -24.45 13.94 -5.30
N GLU A 352 -24.62 15.04 -6.03
CA GLU A 352 -23.49 15.80 -6.59
C GLU A 352 -22.81 16.63 -5.50
N CYS A 353 -21.56 17.03 -5.73
CA CYS A 353 -20.83 17.89 -4.81
C CYS A 353 -21.54 19.25 -4.60
N GLY A 354 -21.66 19.68 -3.35
CA GLY A 354 -22.30 20.96 -2.99
C GLY A 354 -23.82 21.01 -3.09
N LYS A 355 -24.49 19.91 -3.48
CA LYS A 355 -25.96 19.78 -3.48
C LYS A 355 -26.47 19.05 -2.26
#